data_AF-A0A497FK07-F1
#
_entry.id   AF-A0A497FK07-F1
#
_cell.length_a   1.000
_cell.length_b   1.000
_cell.length_c   1.000
_cell.angle_alpha   90.00
_cell.angle_beta   90.00
_cell.angle_gamma   90.00
#
_symmetry.space_group_name_H-M   'P 1'
#
loop_
_entity.id
_entity.type
_entity.pdbx_description
1 polymer ?
#
loop_
_entity_poly.entity_id
_entity_poly.type
_entity_poly.pdbx_seq_one_letter_code
_entity_poly.pdbx_strand_id
1 'polypeptide(L)'
;MKVEEAIPALLVILLLVYVILMNPDVFQVTLVGYRLDFRLEQKPYFVWSNRWLDVVVQAFLLFTTAIAISALFRKEKAKVEEEEVVVEEEK
;
A
#
# COMPACT_ATOMS: atom_id res chain seq x y z
N MET A 1 -13.27 15.40 36.37
CA MET A 1 -13.40 15.29 34.90
C MET A 1 -14.75 15.85 34.51
N LYS A 2 -14.78 16.77 33.56
CA LYS A 2 -16.05 17.22 32.98
C LYS A 2 -16.66 16.08 32.16
N VAL A 3 -17.99 16.05 32.00
CA VAL A 3 -18.68 14.99 31.21
C VAL A 3 -18.12 14.94 29.78
N GLU A 4 -17.77 16.10 29.23
CA GLU A 4 -17.15 16.28 27.90
C GLU A 4 -15.78 15.60 27.78
N GLU A 5 -15.05 15.42 28.88
CA GLU A 5 -13.75 14.72 28.93
C GLU A 5 -13.93 13.23 29.28
N ALA A 6 -15.02 12.89 29.97
CA ALA A 6 -15.34 11.52 30.37
C ALA A 6 -15.77 10.63 29.21
N ILE A 7 -16.53 11.17 28.26
CA ILE A 7 -16.98 10.45 27.07
C ILE A 7 -15.80 10.00 26.19
N PRO A 8 -14.87 10.87 25.76
CA PRO A 8 -13.73 10.44 24.95
C PRO A 8 -12.81 9.49 25.72
N ALA A 9 -12.59 9.72 27.02
CA ALA A 9 -11.81 8.80 27.84
C ALA A 9 -12.45 7.40 27.90
N LEU A 10 -13.77 7.32 28.09
CA LEU A 10 -14.52 6.06 28.09
C LEU A 10 -14.43 5.35 26.74
N LEU A 11 -14.57 6.09 25.63
CA LEU A 11 -14.46 5.53 24.28
C LEU A 11 -13.06 4.97 24.00
N VAL A 12 -12.01 5.67 24.42
CA VAL A 12 -10.63 5.19 24.30
C VAL A 12 -10.43 3.92 25.12
N ILE A 13 -10.95 3.87 26.36
CA ILE A 13 -10.87 2.67 27.20
C ILE A 13 -11.62 1.50 26.55
N LEU A 14 -12.84 1.71 26.05
CA LEU A 14 -13.62 0.68 25.37
C LEU A 14 -12.91 0.17 24.12
N LEU A 15 -12.28 1.07 23.36
CA LEU A 15 -11.49 0.71 22.19
C LEU A 15 -10.27 -0.15 22.57
N LEU A 16 -9.54 0.24 23.62
CA LEU A 16 -8.41 -0.54 24.12
C LEU A 16 -8.84 -1.94 24.58
N VAL A 17 -9.95 -2.03 25.33
CA VAL A 17 -10.52 -3.31 25.76
C VAL A 17 -10.90 -4.17 24.56
N TYR A 18 -11.56 -3.59 23.56
CA TYR A 18 -11.91 -4.29 22.33
C TYR A 18 -10.68 -4.83 21.59
N VAL A 19 -9.63 -4.01 21.45
CA VAL A 19 -8.37 -4.41 20.80
C VAL A 19 -7.72 -5.57 21.54
N ILE A 20 -7.66 -5.52 22.87
CA ILE A 20 -7.08 -6.56 23.72
C ILE A 20 -7.88 -7.87 23.62
N LEU A 21 -9.22 -7.80 23.66
CA LEU A 21 -10.08 -8.98 23.59
C LEU A 21 -10.05 -9.66 22.22
N MET A 22 -10.02 -8.88 21.14
CA MET A 22 -9.98 -9.43 19.78
C MET A 22 -8.60 -9.93 19.38
N ASN A 23 -7.55 -9.38 19.98
CA ASN A 23 -6.18 -9.76 19.70
C ASN A 23 -5.46 -10.05 21.03
N PRO A 24 -5.69 -11.23 21.63
CA PRO A 24 -5.03 -11.60 22.89
C PRO A 24 -3.50 -11.64 22.77
N ASP A 25 -2.99 -11.69 21.55
CA ASP A 25 -1.56 -11.67 21.21
C ASP A 25 -0.98 -10.24 21.10
N VAL A 26 -1.73 -9.16 21.38
CA VAL A 26 -1.22 -7.76 21.29
C VAL A 26 -0.02 -7.52 22.20
N PHE A 27 0.08 -8.24 23.32
CA PHE A 27 1.23 -8.19 24.22
C PHE A 27 2.30 -9.22 23.89
N GLN A 28 2.03 -10.13 22.96
CA GLN A 28 3.05 -11.02 22.43
C GLN A 28 3.83 -10.26 21.36
N VAL A 29 4.96 -9.68 21.77
CA VAL A 29 6.03 -9.32 20.82
C VAL A 29 6.64 -10.64 20.33
N THR A 30 5.91 -11.33 19.46
CA THR A 30 6.52 -12.37 18.65
C THR A 30 7.41 -11.64 17.67
N LEU A 31 8.73 -11.78 17.85
CA LEU A 31 9.63 -11.72 16.70
C LEU A 31 9.03 -12.68 15.68
N VAL A 32 8.38 -12.15 14.65
CA VAL A 32 7.96 -12.91 13.47
C VAL A 32 9.25 -13.29 12.74
N GLY A 33 10.05 -14.13 13.39
CA GLY A 33 11.12 -14.85 12.78
C GLY A 33 10.47 -15.77 11.77
N TYR A 34 10.93 -15.66 10.53
CA TYR A 34 10.57 -16.51 9.40
C TYR A 34 10.58 -17.98 9.84
N ARG A 35 9.44 -18.50 10.31
CA ARG A 35 9.26 -19.95 10.38
C ARG A 35 9.10 -20.38 8.93
N LEU A 36 10.03 -21.22 8.47
CA LEU A 36 10.01 -21.75 7.09
C LEU A 36 8.68 -22.44 6.74
N ASP A 37 7.90 -22.85 7.74
CA ASP A 37 6.57 -23.47 7.57
C ASP A 37 5.40 -22.48 7.44
N PHE A 38 5.65 -21.17 7.31
CA PHE A 38 4.58 -20.21 7.09
C PHE A 38 3.91 -20.43 5.73
N ARG A 39 2.71 -21.01 5.75
CA ARG A 39 1.85 -21.14 4.58
C ARG A 39 0.84 -20.01 4.52
N LEU A 40 0.81 -19.29 3.41
CA LEU A 40 -0.15 -18.21 3.16
C LEU A 40 -1.60 -18.68 3.30
N GLU A 41 -1.90 -19.95 2.97
CA GLU A 41 -3.24 -20.51 3.13
C GLU A 41 -3.72 -20.54 4.59
N GLN A 42 -2.79 -20.59 5.55
CA GLN A 42 -3.13 -20.66 6.98
C GLN A 42 -3.49 -19.28 7.54
N LYS A 43 -2.89 -18.21 7.02
CA LYS A 43 -3.13 -16.83 7.48
C LYS A 43 -3.15 -15.86 6.28
N PRO A 44 -4.25 -15.82 5.50
CA PRO A 44 -4.34 -14.99 4.30
C PRO A 44 -4.27 -13.49 4.61
N TYR A 45 -4.65 -13.08 5.82
CA TYR A 45 -4.57 -11.69 6.30
C TYR A 45 -3.16 -11.24 6.66
N PHE A 46 -2.19 -12.16 6.76
CA PHE A 46 -0.83 -11.85 7.22
C PHE A 46 -0.14 -10.79 6.36
N VAL A 47 -0.29 -10.89 5.04
CA VAL A 47 0.30 -9.94 4.10
C VAL A 47 -0.27 -8.54 4.33
N TRP A 48 -1.57 -8.45 4.56
CA TRP A 48 -2.29 -7.19 4.76
C TRP A 48 -2.16 -6.60 6.16
N SER A 49 -1.79 -7.41 7.17
CA SER A 49 -1.65 -6.96 8.56
C SER A 49 -0.20 -6.67 8.94
N ASN A 50 0.73 -7.54 8.52
CA ASN A 50 2.13 -7.49 8.95
C ASN A 50 3.08 -7.03 7.85
N ARG A 51 2.71 -7.16 6.57
CA ARG A 51 3.55 -6.78 5.41
C ARG A 51 2.84 -5.82 4.45
N TRP A 52 1.90 -5.04 4.96
CA TRP A 52 1.11 -4.12 4.13
C TRP A 52 1.97 -3.05 3.47
N LEU A 53 3.03 -2.60 4.15
CA LEU A 53 3.97 -1.63 3.59
C LEU A 53 4.68 -2.18 2.36
N ASP A 54 5.08 -3.46 2.37
CA ASP A 54 5.71 -4.11 1.22
C ASP A 54 4.75 -4.15 0.03
N VAL A 55 3.46 -4.44 0.26
CA VAL A 55 2.43 -4.43 -0.79
C VAL A 55 2.26 -3.02 -1.36
N VAL A 56 2.22 -1.99 -0.52
CA VAL A 56 2.11 -0.59 -0.95
C VAL A 56 3.31 -0.20 -1.82
N VAL A 57 4.53 -0.55 -1.40
CA VAL A 57 5.75 -0.28 -2.17
C VAL A 57 5.73 -1.01 -3.51
N GLN A 58 5.33 -2.29 -3.53
CA GLN A 58 5.21 -3.07 -4.77
C GLN A 58 4.18 -2.48 -5.73
N ALA A 59 3.01 -2.07 -5.23
CA ALA A 59 2.00 -1.39 -6.03
C ALA A 59 2.56 -0.09 -6.61
N PHE A 60 3.21 0.73 -5.79
CA PHE A 60 3.83 1.98 -6.24
C PHE A 60 4.85 1.76 -7.35
N LEU A 61 5.70 0.73 -7.25
CA LEU A 61 6.68 0.38 -8.27
C LEU A 61 6.00 0.01 -9.60
N LEU A 62 4.93 -0.80 -9.55
CA LEU A 62 4.16 -1.17 -10.74
C LEU A 62 3.53 0.06 -11.41
N PHE A 63 2.89 0.94 -10.63
CA PHE A 63 2.29 2.16 -11.14
C PHE A 63 3.34 3.09 -11.76
N THR A 64 4.45 3.31 -11.06
CA THR A 64 5.53 4.17 -11.55
C THR A 64 6.11 3.62 -12.85
N THR A 65 6.28 2.31 -12.95
CA THR A 65 6.75 1.64 -14.17
C THR A 65 5.77 1.83 -15.33
N ALA A 66 4.48 1.63 -15.09
CA ALA A 66 3.45 1.82 -16.10
C ALA A 66 3.40 3.27 -16.60
N ILE A 67 3.53 4.25 -15.70
CA ILE A 67 3.59 5.67 -16.04
C ILE A 67 4.83 5.98 -16.88
N ALA A 68 6.01 5.47 -16.48
CA ALA A 68 7.25 5.68 -17.21
C ALA A 68 7.18 5.13 -18.63
N ILE A 69 6.68 3.90 -18.80
CA ILE A 69 6.44 3.30 -20.12
C ILE A 69 5.47 4.14 -20.94
N SER A 70 4.35 4.56 -20.35
CA SER A 70 3.36 5.41 -21.03
C SER A 70 3.95 6.76 -21.49
N ALA A 71 4.84 7.34 -20.68
CA ALA A 71 5.53 8.59 -21.02
C ALA A 71 6.52 8.41 -22.17
N LEU A 72 7.24 7.28 -22.23
CA LEU A 72 8.13 6.95 -23.35
C LEU A 72 7.35 6.86 -24.66
N PHE A 73 6.23 6.13 -24.68
CA PHE A 73 5.39 6.02 -25.88
C PHE A 73 4.76 7.35 -26.29
N ARG A 74 4.39 8.21 -25.35
CA ARG A 74 3.89 9.56 -25.67
C ARG A 74 4.97 10.40 -26.35
N LYS A 75 6.22 10.28 -25.91
CA LYS A 75 7.35 10.99 -26.51
C LYS A 75 7.69 10.46 -27.90
N GLU A 76 7.62 9.15 -28.11
CA GLU A 76 7.84 8.54 -29.43
C GLU A 76 6.77 8.98 -30.43
N LYS A 77 5.49 8.98 -30.06
CA LYS A 77 4.41 9.45 -30.95
C LYS A 77 4.59 10.92 -31.37
N ALA A 78 4.91 11.79 -30.42
CA ALA A 78 5.17 13.19 -30.71
C ALA A 78 6.36 13.40 -31.66
N LYS A 79 7.41 12.58 -31.55
CA LYS A 79 8.58 12.65 -32.43
C LYS A 79 8.27 12.19 -33.87
N VAL A 80 7.40 11.19 -34.02
CA VAL A 80 6.96 10.71 -35.35
C VAL A 80 6.06 11.73 -36.03
N GLU A 81 5.15 12.37 -35.29
CA GLU A 81 4.32 13.45 -35.83
C GLU A 81 5.16 14.66 -36.28
N GLU A 82 6.17 15.05 -35.51
CA GLU A 82 7.09 16.13 -35.92
C GLU A 82 7.90 15.76 -37.19
N GLU A 83 8.38 14.52 -37.33
CA GLU A 83 9.11 14.08 -38.52
C GLU A 83 8.20 13.98 -39.76
N GLU A 84 6.95 13.54 -39.64
CA GLU A 84 6.00 13.51 -40.77
C GLU A 84 5.61 14.91 -41.25
N VAL A 85 5.39 15.86 -40.34
CA VAL A 85 5.03 17.25 -40.70
C VAL A 85 6.16 17.97 -41.44
N VAL A 86 7.41 17.77 -41.03
CA VAL A 86 8.58 18.39 -41.71
C VAL A 86 8.76 17.84 -43.13
N VAL A 87 8.42 16.57 -43.38
CA VAL A 87 8.53 15.95 -44.72
C VAL A 87 7.41 16.40 -45.67
N GLU A 88 6.22 16.72 -45.15
CA GLU A 88 5.14 17.28 -45.97
C GLU A 88 5.36 18.76 -46.33
N GLU A 89 5.99 19.56 -45.47
CA GLU A 89 6.26 20.98 -45.76
C GLU A 89 7.42 21.20 -46.75
N GLU A 90 8.33 20.24 -46.93
CA GLU A 90 9.44 20.32 -47.89
C GLU A 90 9.08 19.85 -49.31
N LYS A 91 7.83 19.45 -49.58
CA LYS A 91 7.39 18.85 -50.85
C LYS A 91 6.50 19.77 -51.68
#